data_AF-A0A6I9V0X3-F1
#
_entry.id   AF-A0A6I9V0X3-F1
#
_cell.length_a   1.000
_cell.length_b   1.000
_cell.length_c   1.000
_cell.angle_alpha   90.00
_cell.angle_beta   90.00
_cell.angle_gamma   90.00
#
_symmetry.space_group_name_H-M   'P 1'
#
loop_
_entity.id
_entity.type
_entity.pdbx_description
1 polymer ?
#
loop_
_entity_poly.entity_id
_entity_poly.type
_entity_poly.pdbx_seq_one_letter_code
_entity_poly.pdbx_strand_id
1 'polypeptide(L)'
;MGVFPHDSDITASKLTNLWCAEGFVQPYWIQTSLEDSAMKSLKKLVSSNVIKVREHASSGGIKTCNVYPAFWHICMREAGEHKFFHVIDSIANQGIESQRRLCIHNNAVFGIKNVRKSTTSAPYVRSLLCTGPHHQYPIPMYLDFSLLRVLDALTIRFYGFPSGVVKLVQLRYLAITYNGMLPDSISKLRDLQYLIVHQYLSIIYYGNSRSYLPMEVWTMQELRHLEVMGSDMPDPSSEDVLLPNLSTLSGSWPQASCSIFPSVS
;
A
#
# COMPACT_ATOMS: atom_id res chain seq x y z
N MET A 1 9.14 -8.95 6.82
CA MET A 1 9.00 -9.42 5.43
C MET A 1 8.36 -10.80 5.30
N GLY A 2 8.29 -11.64 6.33
CA GLY A 2 7.59 -12.95 6.24
C GLY A 2 6.10 -12.88 5.88
N VAL A 3 5.49 -11.69 5.92
CA VAL A 3 4.12 -11.46 5.42
C VAL A 3 3.96 -11.72 3.93
N PHE A 4 5.04 -11.61 3.15
CA PHE A 4 4.99 -11.86 1.71
C PHE A 4 5.22 -13.35 1.41
N PRO A 5 4.65 -13.88 0.31
CA PRO A 5 4.85 -15.26 -0.09
C PRO A 5 6.34 -15.63 -0.24
N HIS A 6 6.63 -16.93 -0.12
CA HIS A 6 7.98 -17.44 -0.34
C HIS A 6 8.47 -17.07 -1.75
N ASP A 7 9.74 -16.70 -1.85
CA ASP A 7 10.42 -16.26 -3.10
C ASP A 7 9.78 -15.09 -3.85
N SER A 8 8.83 -14.35 -3.26
CA SER A 8 8.25 -13.19 -3.94
C SER A 8 9.22 -12.00 -3.94
N ASP A 9 9.50 -11.44 -5.12
CA ASP A 9 10.28 -10.22 -5.27
C ASP A 9 9.43 -9.00 -4.90
N ILE A 10 9.94 -8.17 -3.99
CA ILE A 10 9.25 -7.00 -3.44
C ILE A 10 10.07 -5.76 -3.78
N THR A 11 9.40 -4.71 -4.26
CA THR A 11 10.09 -3.44 -4.51
C THR A 11 10.54 -2.81 -3.20
N ALA A 12 11.75 -2.23 -3.20
CA ALA A 12 12.30 -1.60 -2.02
C ALA A 12 11.39 -0.47 -1.51
N SER A 13 10.83 0.33 -2.42
CA SER A 13 9.87 1.41 -2.12
C SER A 13 8.62 0.90 -1.41
N LYS A 14 7.99 -0.17 -1.91
CA LYS A 14 6.83 -0.79 -1.26
C LYS A 14 7.16 -1.24 0.15
N LEU A 15 8.30 -1.89 0.33
CA LEU A 15 8.73 -2.39 1.62
C LEU A 15 8.98 -1.26 2.63
N THR A 16 9.69 -0.22 2.23
CA THR A 16 9.98 0.94 3.10
C THR A 16 8.71 1.70 3.45
N ASN A 17 7.82 1.94 2.48
CA ASN A 17 6.55 2.64 2.70
C ASN A 17 5.66 1.89 3.68
N LEU A 18 5.57 0.56 3.55
CA LEU A 18 4.85 -0.28 4.51
C LEU A 18 5.45 -0.19 5.91
N TRP A 19 6.78 -0.24 6.05
CA TRP A 19 7.41 -0.12 7.38
C TRP A 19 7.18 1.23 8.05
N CYS A 20 7.18 2.31 7.27
CA CYS A 20 6.85 3.65 7.74
C CYS A 20 5.38 3.72 8.20
N ALA A 21 4.44 3.25 7.38
CA ALA A 21 3.02 3.27 7.70
C ALA A 21 2.64 2.39 8.90
N GLU A 22 3.33 1.26 9.08
CA GLU A 22 3.22 0.38 10.25
C GLU A 22 3.81 1.00 11.53
N GLY A 23 4.66 2.01 11.39
CA GLY A 23 5.39 2.63 12.50
C GLY A 23 6.56 1.80 13.02
N PHE A 24 7.14 0.93 12.19
CA PHE A 24 8.34 0.14 12.55
C PHE A 24 9.62 0.97 12.53
N VAL A 25 9.61 2.07 11.79
CA VAL A 25 10.78 2.91 11.58
C VAL A 25 10.61 4.19 12.37
N GLN A 26 11.65 4.57 13.10
CA GLN A 26 11.77 5.86 13.76
C GLN A 26 12.88 6.66 13.07
N PRO A 27 12.74 7.99 12.96
CA PRO A 27 13.77 8.83 12.38
C PRO A 27 15.03 8.76 13.24
N TYR A 28 16.17 8.52 12.60
CA TYR A 28 17.45 8.43 13.31
C TYR A 28 17.93 9.81 13.78
N TRP A 29 17.58 10.86 13.05
CA TRP A 29 17.87 12.27 13.36
C TRP A 29 16.65 13.12 13.01
N ILE A 30 16.52 14.31 13.61
CA ILE A 30 15.40 15.24 13.41
C ILE A 30 15.15 15.56 11.92
N GLN A 31 16.21 15.61 11.10
CA GLN A 31 16.12 15.97 9.68
C GLN A 31 16.08 14.75 8.72
N THR A 32 16.20 13.52 9.22
CA THR A 32 16.15 12.34 8.34
C THR A 32 14.71 11.94 8.10
N SER A 33 14.32 11.80 6.83
CA SER A 33 12.99 11.29 6.45
C SER A 33 12.77 9.87 7.00
N LEU A 34 11.50 9.48 7.16
CA LEU A 34 11.15 8.13 7.57
C LEU A 34 11.58 7.12 6.51
N GLU A 35 11.40 7.47 5.23
CA GLU A 35 11.77 6.68 4.06
C GLU A 35 13.28 6.42 4.01
N ASP A 36 14.12 7.42 4.29
CA ASP A 36 15.58 7.24 4.36
C ASP A 36 15.98 6.33 5.52
N SER A 37 15.32 6.48 6.67
CA SER A 37 15.55 5.64 7.85
C SER A 37 15.15 4.19 7.57
N ALA A 38 14.05 3.98 6.84
CA ALA A 38 13.60 2.68 6.39
C ALA A 38 14.57 2.07 5.39
N MET A 39 15.05 2.84 4.42
CA MET A 39 16.03 2.41 3.42
C MET A 39 17.38 2.05 4.06
N LYS A 40 17.83 2.80 5.06
CA LYS A 40 19.03 2.45 5.86
C LYS A 40 18.84 1.12 6.59
N SER A 41 17.65 0.89 7.15
CA SER A 41 17.30 -0.37 7.82
C SER A 41 17.29 -1.55 6.84
N LEU A 42 16.76 -1.34 5.62
CA LEU A 42 16.80 -2.32 4.54
C LEU A 42 18.24 -2.66 4.15
N LYS A 43 19.11 -1.65 3.96
CA LYS A 43 20.53 -1.85 3.65
C LYS A 43 21.27 -2.64 4.74
N LYS A 44 20.94 -2.43 6.03
CA LYS A 44 21.50 -3.24 7.13
C LYS A 44 21.11 -4.71 7.01
N LEU A 45 19.84 -5.00 6.72
CA LEU A 45 19.36 -6.38 6.54
C LEU A 45 19.97 -7.08 5.31
N VAL A 46 20.28 -6.31 4.26
CA VAL A 46 21.05 -6.81 3.12
C VAL A 46 22.49 -7.12 3.54
N SER A 47 23.16 -6.20 4.26
CA SER A 47 24.54 -6.43 4.72
C SER A 47 24.68 -7.60 5.69
N SER A 48 23.61 -7.97 6.40
CA SER A 48 23.56 -9.13 7.29
C SER A 48 23.11 -10.42 6.60
N ASN A 49 22.99 -10.45 5.26
CA ASN A 49 22.57 -11.61 4.46
C ASN A 49 21.18 -12.17 4.83
N VAL A 50 20.28 -11.35 5.40
CA VAL A 50 18.88 -11.75 5.66
C VAL A 50 18.01 -11.54 4.43
N ILE A 51 18.33 -10.47 3.67
CA ILE A 51 17.63 -10.08 2.45
C ILE A 51 18.59 -10.20 1.27
N LYS A 52 18.09 -10.80 0.19
CA LYS A 52 18.79 -10.89 -1.10
C LYS A 52 18.30 -9.77 -2.02
N VAL A 53 19.24 -9.02 -2.59
CA VAL A 53 18.94 -8.06 -3.67
C VAL A 53 18.71 -8.83 -4.97
N ARG A 54 17.65 -8.47 -5.70
CA ARG A 54 17.21 -9.15 -6.92
C ARG A 54 17.48 -8.29 -8.15
N GLU A 55 17.10 -7.02 -8.07
CA GLU A 55 17.37 -6.03 -9.10
C GLU A 55 17.90 -4.73 -8.49
N HIS A 56 18.74 -4.05 -9.25
CA HIS A 56 19.18 -2.69 -8.95
C HIS A 56 18.41 -1.69 -9.82
N ALA A 57 18.16 -0.51 -9.26
CA ALA A 57 17.58 0.61 -9.99
C ALA A 57 18.62 1.22 -10.93
N SER A 58 18.18 2.01 -11.91
CA SER A 58 19.08 2.78 -12.79
C SER A 58 19.98 3.74 -11.99
N SER A 59 19.53 4.20 -10.83
CA SER A 59 20.29 5.01 -9.88
C SER A 59 21.31 4.20 -9.05
N GLY A 60 21.44 2.88 -9.26
CA GLY A 60 22.30 1.98 -8.49
C GLY A 60 21.71 1.52 -7.15
N GLY A 61 20.56 2.08 -6.73
CA GLY A 61 19.83 1.68 -5.52
C GLY A 61 19.23 0.28 -5.60
N ILE A 62 18.68 -0.21 -4.50
CA ILE A 62 17.94 -1.49 -4.47
C ILE A 62 16.58 -1.25 -5.14
N LYS A 63 16.29 -1.98 -6.23
CA LYS A 63 14.97 -1.90 -6.89
C LYS A 63 14.03 -2.95 -6.32
N THR A 64 14.44 -4.21 -6.35
CA THR A 64 13.69 -5.34 -5.79
C THR A 64 14.56 -6.20 -4.90
N CYS A 65 13.94 -6.80 -3.89
CA CYS A 65 14.59 -7.68 -2.94
C CYS A 65 13.62 -8.77 -2.46
N ASN A 66 14.17 -9.86 -1.93
CA ASN A 66 13.39 -10.89 -1.28
C ASN A 66 14.14 -11.44 -0.05
N VAL A 67 13.42 -12.12 0.84
CA VAL A 67 14.05 -12.75 2.02
C VAL A 67 14.69 -14.06 1.60
N TYR A 68 15.88 -14.36 2.09
CA TYR A 68 16.46 -15.68 1.88
C TYR A 68 15.54 -16.78 2.46
N PRO A 69 15.34 -17.91 1.76
CA PRO A 69 14.41 -18.97 2.18
C PRO A 69 14.52 -19.40 3.65
N ALA A 70 15.76 -19.58 4.14
CA ALA A 70 16.02 -19.95 5.53
C ALA A 70 15.44 -18.93 6.54
N PHE A 71 15.61 -17.63 6.28
CA PHE A 71 15.06 -16.58 7.14
C PHE A 71 13.57 -16.38 6.96
N TRP A 72 13.01 -16.73 5.80
CA TRP A 72 11.57 -16.70 5.59
C TRP A 72 10.85 -17.70 6.51
N HIS A 73 11.36 -18.93 6.61
CA HIS A 73 10.82 -19.94 7.52
C HIS A 73 10.91 -19.51 8.99
N ILE A 74 12.02 -18.89 9.38
CA ILE A 74 12.17 -18.31 10.72
C ILE A 74 11.09 -17.24 10.93
N CYS A 75 10.93 -16.28 10.01
CA CYS A 75 9.91 -15.23 10.12
C CYS A 75 8.50 -15.80 10.32
N MET A 76 8.14 -16.86 9.58
CA MET A 76 6.82 -17.50 9.69
C MET A 76 6.60 -18.16 11.05
N ARG A 77 7.60 -18.87 11.57
CA ARG A 77 7.52 -19.50 12.89
C ARG A 77 7.38 -18.46 14.00
N GLU A 78 8.31 -17.48 14.04
CA GLU A 78 8.29 -16.43 15.06
C GLU A 78 7.00 -15.58 14.98
N ALA A 79 6.47 -15.36 13.78
CA ALA A 79 5.21 -14.65 13.62
C ALA A 79 4.00 -15.41 14.17
N GLY A 80 3.98 -16.74 14.02
CA GLY A 80 2.94 -17.59 14.62
C GLY A 80 3.02 -17.62 16.14
N GLU A 81 4.21 -17.81 16.69
CA GLU A 81 4.45 -17.85 18.14
C GLU A 81 4.07 -16.54 18.84
N HIS A 82 4.43 -15.40 18.23
CA HIS A 82 4.16 -14.08 18.79
C HIS A 82 2.87 -13.42 18.27
N LYS A 83 2.04 -14.14 17.50
CA LYS A 83 0.81 -13.62 16.87
C LYS A 83 1.04 -12.28 16.14
N PHE A 84 2.16 -12.19 15.44
CA PHE A 84 2.61 -10.94 14.82
C PHE A 84 1.85 -10.63 13.51
N PHE A 85 1.55 -11.68 12.74
CA PHE A 85 0.58 -11.65 11.64
C PHE A 85 -0.07 -13.02 11.46
N HIS A 86 -1.21 -13.04 10.79
CA HIS A 86 -1.89 -14.27 10.39
C HIS A 86 -2.10 -14.28 8.89
N VAL A 87 -1.73 -15.39 8.25
CA VAL A 87 -2.01 -15.64 6.83
C VAL A 87 -3.36 -16.33 6.76
N ILE A 88 -4.31 -15.70 6.09
CA ILE A 88 -5.64 -16.25 5.85
C ILE A 88 -5.50 -17.33 4.77
N ASP A 89 -5.58 -18.59 5.19
CA ASP A 89 -5.74 -19.72 4.28
C ASP A 89 -7.21 -20.17 4.23
N SER A 90 -7.56 -20.99 3.24
CA SER A 90 -8.92 -21.43 3.00
C SER A 90 -9.45 -22.50 3.96
N ILE A 91 -8.60 -23.07 4.83
CA ILE A 91 -8.85 -24.38 5.46
C ILE A 91 -9.09 -24.26 6.98
N ALA A 92 -8.46 -23.32 7.69
CA ALA A 92 -8.72 -23.16 9.14
C ALA A 92 -8.39 -21.75 9.67
N ASN A 93 -9.38 -20.85 9.67
CA ASN A 93 -9.22 -19.48 10.19
C ASN A 93 -9.50 -19.37 11.70
N GLN A 94 -8.85 -20.20 12.53
CA GLN A 94 -8.96 -20.09 13.99
C GLN A 94 -8.00 -19.00 14.52
N GLY A 95 -8.51 -18.13 15.41
CA GLY A 95 -7.67 -17.18 16.16
C GLY A 95 -7.40 -15.82 15.51
N ILE A 96 -8.19 -15.43 14.49
CA ILE A 96 -8.11 -14.09 13.85
C ILE A 96 -8.41 -12.98 14.87
N GLU A 97 -9.18 -13.27 15.92
CA GLU A 97 -9.70 -12.27 16.87
C GLU A 97 -8.64 -11.44 17.58
N SER A 98 -7.47 -12.03 17.81
CA SER A 98 -6.35 -11.38 18.49
C SER A 98 -5.28 -10.83 17.52
N GLN A 99 -5.48 -10.96 16.22
CA GLN A 99 -4.46 -10.64 15.21
C GLN A 99 -4.49 -9.16 14.86
N ARG A 100 -3.29 -8.54 14.85
CA ARG A 100 -3.13 -7.15 14.44
C ARG A 100 -2.86 -7.00 12.94
N ARG A 101 -2.38 -8.06 12.28
CA ARG A 101 -2.05 -8.03 10.85
C ARG A 101 -2.58 -9.27 10.16
N LEU A 102 -3.29 -9.06 9.08
CA LEU A 102 -3.86 -10.09 8.22
C LEU A 102 -3.23 -10.03 6.84
N CYS A 103 -2.98 -11.21 6.29
CA CYS A 103 -2.30 -11.38 5.04
C CYS A 103 -3.10 -12.37 4.20
N ILE A 104 -3.37 -12.05 2.95
CA ILE A 104 -4.00 -12.98 2.01
C ILE A 104 -2.95 -13.33 0.96
N HIS A 105 -2.68 -14.62 0.80
CA HIS A 105 -1.76 -15.14 -0.22
C HIS A 105 -2.55 -15.81 -1.34
N ASN A 106 -2.17 -15.54 -2.59
CA ASN A 106 -2.50 -16.29 -3.81
C ASN A 106 -3.99 -16.41 -4.22
N ASN A 107 -4.95 -16.15 -3.34
CA ASN A 107 -6.37 -16.22 -3.65
C ASN A 107 -7.20 -15.19 -2.88
N ALA A 108 -7.20 -13.96 -3.40
CA ALA A 108 -7.95 -12.87 -2.80
C ALA A 108 -9.46 -13.18 -2.68
N VAL A 109 -10.08 -13.86 -3.64
CA VAL A 109 -11.52 -14.14 -3.61
C VAL A 109 -11.91 -14.99 -2.39
N PHE A 110 -11.15 -16.04 -2.12
CA PHE A 110 -11.38 -16.90 -0.95
C PHE A 110 -10.97 -16.21 0.34
N GLY A 111 -9.83 -15.51 0.35
CA GLY A 111 -9.37 -14.74 1.50
C GLY A 111 -10.37 -13.65 1.92
N ILE A 112 -10.94 -12.91 0.97
CA ILE A 112 -11.90 -11.83 1.22
C ILE A 112 -13.25 -12.37 1.70
N LYS A 113 -13.72 -13.51 1.15
CA LYS A 113 -14.90 -14.20 1.69
C LYS A 113 -14.69 -14.60 3.15
N ASN A 114 -13.49 -15.04 3.51
CA ASN A 114 -13.14 -15.38 4.89
C ASN A 114 -12.98 -14.13 5.78
N VAL A 115 -12.38 -13.06 5.26
CA VAL A 115 -12.34 -11.75 5.93
C VAL A 115 -13.74 -11.26 6.26
N ARG A 116 -14.68 -11.33 5.31
CA ARG A 116 -16.07 -10.90 5.54
C ARG A 116 -16.80 -11.72 6.62
N LYS A 117 -16.45 -13.00 6.78
CA LYS A 117 -16.95 -13.83 7.88
C LYS A 117 -16.30 -13.49 9.21
N SER A 118 -15.08 -12.94 9.19
CA SER A 118 -14.28 -12.64 10.37
C SER A 118 -14.24 -11.16 10.77
N THR A 119 -14.80 -10.23 9.98
CA THR A 119 -14.82 -8.79 10.31
C THR A 119 -15.53 -8.48 11.63
N THR A 120 -16.59 -9.24 11.97
CA THR A 120 -17.25 -9.13 13.29
C THR A 120 -16.39 -9.69 14.44
N SER A 121 -15.41 -10.52 14.11
CA SER A 121 -14.59 -11.30 15.04
C SER A 121 -13.16 -10.72 15.19
N ALA A 122 -12.75 -9.75 14.36
CA ALA A 122 -11.37 -9.24 14.29
C ALA A 122 -11.24 -7.70 14.44
N PRO A 123 -11.66 -7.11 15.58
CA PRO A 123 -11.68 -5.66 15.77
C PRO A 123 -10.29 -5.01 15.88
N TYR A 124 -9.25 -5.79 16.17
CA TYR A 124 -7.89 -5.28 16.43
C TYR A 124 -6.98 -5.23 15.20
N VAL A 125 -7.50 -5.58 14.02
CA VAL A 125 -6.73 -5.58 12.78
C VAL A 125 -6.34 -4.17 12.40
N ARG A 126 -5.04 -3.97 12.22
CA ARG A 126 -4.40 -2.71 11.81
C ARG A 126 -3.81 -2.79 10.42
N SER A 127 -3.58 -3.99 9.90
CA SER A 127 -2.99 -4.17 8.58
C SER A 127 -3.66 -5.30 7.83
N LEU A 128 -4.01 -5.04 6.57
CA LEU A 128 -4.53 -6.03 5.64
C LEU A 128 -3.70 -5.96 4.36
N LEU A 129 -2.93 -7.03 4.11
CA LEU A 129 -2.04 -7.12 2.96
C LEU A 129 -2.51 -8.25 2.03
N CYS A 130 -2.87 -7.91 0.80
CA CYS A 130 -3.33 -8.85 -0.21
C CYS A 130 -2.23 -9.03 -1.25
N THR A 131 -1.64 -10.22 -1.27
CA THR A 131 -0.47 -10.56 -2.07
C THR A 131 -0.77 -11.75 -2.97
N GLY A 132 -0.03 -11.87 -4.06
CA GLY A 132 -0.23 -12.91 -5.07
C GLY A 132 -0.54 -12.33 -6.45
N PRO A 133 -1.00 -13.16 -7.40
CA PRO A 133 -1.28 -12.71 -8.76
C PRO A 133 -2.47 -11.74 -8.77
N HIS A 134 -2.44 -10.78 -9.70
CA HIS A 134 -3.55 -9.87 -9.91
C HIS A 134 -4.82 -10.65 -10.27
N HIS A 135 -5.92 -10.32 -9.59
CA HIS A 135 -7.20 -10.92 -9.90
C HIS A 135 -7.78 -10.30 -11.17
N GLN A 136 -8.16 -11.16 -12.12
CA GLN A 136 -8.66 -10.75 -13.45
C GLN A 136 -10.00 -10.01 -13.34
N TYR A 137 -10.88 -10.47 -12.45
CA TYR A 137 -12.25 -9.98 -12.34
C TYR A 137 -12.41 -9.03 -11.15
N PRO A 138 -13.18 -7.96 -11.29
CA PRO A 138 -13.53 -7.12 -10.16
C PRO A 138 -14.33 -7.91 -9.13
N ILE A 139 -14.03 -7.71 -7.84
CA ILE A 139 -14.75 -8.35 -6.73
C ILE A 139 -15.33 -7.32 -5.75
N PRO A 140 -16.50 -7.59 -5.16
CA PRO A 140 -17.01 -6.78 -4.08
C PRO A 140 -16.20 -7.08 -2.82
N MET A 141 -15.69 -6.04 -2.18
CA MET A 141 -15.06 -6.13 -0.87
C MET A 141 -15.75 -5.15 0.06
N TYR A 142 -15.99 -5.62 1.28
CA TYR A 142 -16.48 -4.81 2.38
C TYR A 142 -15.42 -4.79 3.46
N LEU A 143 -14.99 -3.59 3.81
CA LEU A 143 -14.00 -3.35 4.85
C LEU A 143 -14.73 -2.80 6.07
N ASP A 144 -14.65 -3.55 7.17
CA ASP A 144 -15.26 -3.19 8.45
C ASP A 144 -14.22 -3.32 9.57
N PHE A 145 -13.06 -2.68 9.35
CA PHE A 145 -11.92 -2.69 10.27
C PHE A 145 -11.68 -1.29 10.80
N SER A 146 -12.30 -0.91 11.92
CA SER A 146 -12.22 0.47 12.44
C SER A 146 -10.80 0.96 12.80
N LEU A 147 -9.86 0.04 13.06
CA LEU A 147 -8.48 0.35 13.46
C LEU A 147 -7.45 0.18 12.33
N LEU A 148 -7.90 -0.01 11.09
CA LEU A 148 -7.00 -0.28 9.96
C LEU A 148 -6.11 0.94 9.67
N ARG A 149 -4.80 0.70 9.62
CA ARG A 149 -3.74 1.64 9.29
C ARG A 149 -3.13 1.37 7.91
N VAL A 150 -3.06 0.10 7.52
CA VAL A 150 -2.46 -0.33 6.26
C VAL A 150 -3.45 -1.20 5.50
N LEU A 151 -3.81 -0.77 4.29
CA LEU A 151 -4.53 -1.55 3.32
C LEU A 151 -3.72 -1.64 2.03
N ASP A 152 -3.16 -2.81 1.76
CA ASP A 152 -2.54 -3.12 0.46
C ASP A 152 -3.39 -4.16 -0.26
N ALA A 153 -4.10 -3.71 -1.28
CA ALA A 153 -5.01 -4.50 -2.09
C ALA A 153 -4.78 -4.27 -3.59
N LEU A 154 -3.55 -3.95 -4.02
CA LEU A 154 -3.22 -3.75 -5.44
C LEU A 154 -3.44 -5.00 -6.29
N THR A 155 -3.33 -6.18 -5.69
CA THR A 155 -3.59 -7.45 -6.38
C THR A 155 -5.09 -7.69 -6.60
N ILE A 156 -5.96 -6.86 -6.02
CA ILE A 156 -7.41 -6.99 -6.08
C ILE A 156 -8.00 -5.86 -6.91
N ARG A 157 -8.73 -6.24 -7.95
CA ARG A 157 -9.55 -5.32 -8.72
C ARG A 157 -10.88 -5.10 -8.00
N PHE A 158 -11.19 -3.86 -7.66
CA PHE A 158 -12.47 -3.50 -7.04
C PHE A 158 -13.54 -3.19 -8.10
N TYR A 159 -14.74 -3.72 -7.92
CA TYR A 159 -15.88 -3.40 -8.80
C TYR A 159 -16.36 -1.95 -8.61
N GLY A 160 -16.44 -1.52 -7.35
CA GLY A 160 -16.76 -0.16 -6.95
C GLY A 160 -15.81 0.27 -5.84
N PHE A 161 -15.67 1.59 -5.63
CA PHE A 161 -14.86 2.09 -4.52
C PHE A 161 -15.40 1.55 -3.19
N PRO A 162 -14.57 0.88 -2.36
CA PRO A 162 -15.02 0.35 -1.08
C PRO A 162 -15.25 1.51 -0.10
N SER A 163 -16.49 2.01 -0.02
CA SER A 163 -16.86 3.19 0.79
C SER A 163 -16.57 3.08 2.30
N GLY A 164 -16.30 1.87 2.80
CA GLY A 164 -15.76 1.66 4.15
C GLY A 164 -14.38 2.32 4.34
N VAL A 165 -13.56 2.45 3.29
CA VAL A 165 -12.21 3.03 3.35
C VAL A 165 -12.22 4.45 3.89
N VAL A 166 -13.16 5.29 3.48
CA VAL A 166 -13.23 6.70 3.93
C VAL A 166 -13.67 6.84 5.39
N LYS A 167 -14.06 5.75 6.05
CA LYS A 167 -14.37 5.70 7.49
C LYS A 167 -13.16 5.31 8.33
N LEU A 168 -12.05 4.88 7.70
CA LEU A 168 -10.85 4.40 8.38
C LEU A 168 -9.97 5.57 8.82
N VAL A 169 -10.36 6.25 9.90
CA VAL A 169 -9.67 7.48 10.37
C VAL A 169 -8.20 7.27 10.73
N GLN A 170 -7.76 6.04 11.01
CA GLN A 170 -6.37 5.69 11.33
C GLN A 170 -5.56 5.25 10.11
N LEU A 171 -6.15 5.27 8.91
CA LEU A 171 -5.51 4.77 7.70
C LEU A 171 -4.34 5.66 7.29
N ARG A 172 -3.16 5.06 7.16
CA ARG A 172 -1.90 5.70 6.75
C ARG A 172 -1.43 5.25 5.38
N TYR A 173 -1.79 4.05 4.97
CA TYR A 173 -1.38 3.47 3.70
C TYR A 173 -2.59 2.84 3.01
N LEU A 174 -2.90 3.34 1.81
CA LEU A 174 -3.95 2.83 0.94
C LEU A 174 -3.34 2.52 -0.43
N ALA A 175 -3.34 1.24 -0.80
CA ALA A 175 -2.96 0.80 -2.13
C ALA A 175 -4.06 -0.07 -2.73
N ILE A 176 -4.70 0.37 -3.83
CA ILE A 176 -5.85 -0.31 -4.43
C ILE A 176 -5.82 -0.29 -5.95
N THR A 177 -6.41 -1.31 -6.57
CA THR A 177 -6.66 -1.32 -8.03
C THR A 177 -8.13 -1.03 -8.31
N TYR A 178 -8.41 0.16 -8.84
CA TYR A 178 -9.78 0.65 -9.06
C TYR A 178 -9.86 1.49 -10.33
N ASN A 179 -10.78 1.13 -11.22
CA ASN A 179 -10.93 1.76 -12.53
C ASN A 179 -11.93 2.92 -12.54
N GLY A 180 -12.59 3.22 -11.42
CA GLY A 180 -13.54 4.33 -11.32
C GLY A 180 -12.91 5.59 -10.73
N MET A 181 -13.67 6.68 -10.69
CA MET A 181 -13.26 7.90 -10.00
C MET A 181 -13.25 7.69 -8.49
N LEU A 182 -12.15 8.09 -7.84
CA LEU A 182 -12.08 8.14 -6.39
C LEU A 182 -13.00 9.25 -5.87
N PRO A 183 -13.72 9.00 -4.77
CA PRO A 183 -14.64 10.00 -4.22
C PRO A 183 -13.86 11.09 -3.49
N ASP A 184 -14.32 12.34 -3.58
CA ASP A 184 -13.73 13.52 -2.92
C ASP A 184 -13.54 13.31 -1.40
N SER A 185 -14.41 12.48 -0.81
CA SER A 185 -14.32 12.04 0.59
C SER A 185 -13.01 11.33 0.96
N ILE A 186 -12.16 10.94 0.00
CA ILE A 186 -10.82 10.41 0.28
C ILE A 186 -9.96 11.42 1.06
N SER A 187 -10.15 12.72 0.80
CA SER A 187 -9.49 13.82 1.52
C SER A 187 -9.80 13.87 3.02
N LYS A 188 -10.87 13.20 3.46
CA LYS A 188 -11.22 13.09 4.88
C LYS A 188 -10.25 12.22 5.67
N LEU A 189 -9.44 11.40 5.00
CA LEU A 189 -8.40 10.57 5.61
C LEU A 189 -7.18 11.41 5.97
N ARG A 190 -7.27 12.14 7.08
CA ARG A 190 -6.25 13.12 7.50
C ARG A 190 -4.89 12.52 7.85
N ASP A 191 -4.87 11.26 8.27
CA ASP A 191 -3.65 10.53 8.63
C ASP A 191 -3.01 9.78 7.44
N LEU A 192 -3.59 9.89 6.23
CA LEU A 192 -3.13 9.13 5.07
C LEU A 192 -1.78 9.69 4.57
N GLN A 193 -0.78 8.82 4.53
CA GLN A 193 0.60 9.13 4.14
C GLN A 193 0.97 8.56 2.77
N TYR A 194 0.42 7.40 2.42
CA TYR A 194 0.70 6.70 1.16
C TYR A 194 -0.61 6.41 0.44
N LEU A 195 -0.81 7.02 -0.73
CA LEU A 195 -1.94 6.77 -1.61
C LEU A 195 -1.43 6.22 -2.95
N ILE A 196 -1.74 4.96 -3.21
CA ILE A 196 -1.32 4.25 -4.43
C ILE A 196 -2.57 3.70 -5.13
N VAL A 197 -2.80 4.12 -6.36
CA VAL A 197 -4.01 3.79 -7.11
C VAL A 197 -3.61 3.30 -8.48
N HIS A 198 -3.87 2.03 -8.74
CA HIS A 198 -3.60 1.43 -10.05
C HIS A 198 -4.90 1.23 -10.82
N GLN A 199 -4.83 1.42 -12.13
CA GLN A 199 -5.89 1.01 -13.04
C GLN A 199 -5.47 -0.23 -13.83
N TYR A 200 -6.42 -1.14 -14.03
CA TYR A 200 -6.19 -2.31 -14.86
C TYR A 200 -6.20 -1.90 -16.33
N LEU A 201 -5.03 -1.92 -16.98
CA LEU A 201 -4.74 -1.40 -18.32
C LEU A 201 -5.45 -2.11 -19.50
N SER A 202 -6.41 -3.02 -19.27
CA SER A 202 -7.03 -3.81 -20.34
C SER A 202 -8.32 -3.24 -20.92
N ILE A 203 -8.84 -2.12 -20.40
CA ILE A 203 -10.03 -1.48 -20.98
C ILE A 203 -9.71 0.00 -21.17
N ILE A 204 -9.12 0.32 -22.33
CA ILE A 204 -8.96 1.69 -22.78
C ILE A 204 -10.37 2.20 -23.09
N TYR A 205 -10.99 2.90 -22.14
CA TYR A 205 -12.12 3.76 -22.47
C TYR A 205 -11.57 4.95 -23.24
N TYR A 206 -11.63 4.88 -24.57
CA TYR A 206 -11.53 6.05 -25.44
C TYR A 206 -12.74 6.94 -25.16
N GLY A 207 -12.66 7.76 -24.10
CA GLY A 207 -13.76 8.59 -23.66
C GLY A 207 -13.43 9.41 -22.43
N ASN A 208 -13.00 10.65 -22.67
CA ASN A 208 -12.79 11.75 -21.72
C ASN A 208 -11.66 11.58 -20.69
N SER A 209 -10.63 12.40 -20.88
CA SER A 209 -9.58 12.81 -19.96
C SER A 209 -10.15 13.43 -18.68
N ARG A 210 -10.82 12.65 -17.84
CA ARG A 210 -11.19 13.04 -16.49
C ARG A 210 -10.18 12.45 -15.53
N SER A 211 -9.56 13.30 -14.71
CA SER A 211 -8.72 12.86 -13.62
C SER A 211 -9.52 11.92 -12.71
N TYR A 212 -8.95 10.76 -12.41
CA TYR A 212 -9.61 9.75 -11.57
C TYR A 212 -9.36 10.00 -10.08
N LEU A 213 -8.42 10.87 -9.76
CA LEU A 213 -8.28 11.47 -8.44
C LEU A 213 -9.13 12.75 -8.34
N PRO A 214 -9.78 12.97 -7.19
CA PRO A 214 -10.45 14.22 -6.90
C PRO A 214 -9.42 15.33 -6.58
N MET A 215 -9.78 16.59 -6.85
CA MET A 215 -8.91 17.75 -6.62
C MET A 215 -8.50 17.90 -5.15
N GLU A 216 -9.34 17.43 -4.25
CA GLU A 216 -9.19 17.50 -2.81
C GLU A 216 -7.98 16.69 -2.30
N VAL A 217 -7.39 15.81 -3.11
CA VAL A 217 -6.16 15.08 -2.75
C VAL A 217 -5.00 16.06 -2.48
N TRP A 218 -4.96 17.20 -3.17
CA TRP A 218 -3.94 18.24 -2.97
C TRP A 218 -4.03 18.93 -1.59
N THR A 219 -5.13 18.72 -0.84
CA THR A 219 -5.31 19.29 0.51
C THR A 219 -4.80 18.38 1.63
N MET A 220 -4.37 17.15 1.31
CA MET A 220 -4.02 16.11 2.28
C MET A 220 -2.61 16.32 2.86
N GLN A 221 -2.52 17.11 3.95
CA GLN A 221 -1.25 17.58 4.52
C GLN A 221 -0.26 16.48 4.93
N GLU A 222 -0.73 15.31 5.36
CA GLU A 222 0.13 14.20 5.79
C GLU A 222 0.62 13.32 4.64
N LEU A 223 0.17 13.57 3.41
CA LEU A 223 0.50 12.76 2.25
C LEU A 223 1.98 12.89 1.91
N ARG A 224 2.68 11.75 1.91
CA ARG A 224 4.12 11.61 1.62
C ARG A 224 4.34 11.00 0.25
N HIS A 225 3.49 10.07 -0.14
CA HIS A 225 3.63 9.34 -1.38
C HIS A 225 2.29 9.27 -2.10
N LEU A 226 2.27 9.76 -3.34
CA LEU A 226 1.12 9.69 -4.23
C LEU A 226 1.55 9.00 -5.53
N GLU A 227 0.99 7.83 -5.80
CA GLU A 227 1.22 7.07 -7.03
C GLU A 227 -0.10 6.77 -7.72
N VAL A 228 -0.22 7.18 -8.99
CA VAL A 228 -1.34 6.83 -9.85
C VAL A 228 -0.83 6.22 -11.14
N MET A 229 -1.27 5.01 -11.44
CA MET A 229 -0.88 4.30 -12.66
C MET A 229 -2.09 4.07 -13.56
N GLY A 230 -1.93 4.40 -14.85
CA GLY A 230 -2.94 4.15 -15.88
C GLY A 230 -3.93 5.29 -16.11
N SER A 231 -3.75 6.45 -15.48
CA SER A 231 -4.55 7.65 -15.73
C SER A 231 -3.83 8.94 -15.37
N ASP A 232 -4.27 10.05 -15.95
CA ASP A 232 -3.72 11.37 -15.67
C ASP A 232 -4.11 11.90 -14.28
N MET A 233 -3.14 12.57 -13.65
CA MET A 233 -3.31 13.33 -12.43
C MET A 233 -4.17 14.58 -12.66
N PRO A 234 -5.00 14.99 -11.68
CA PRO A 234 -5.68 16.27 -11.72
C PRO A 234 -4.67 17.42 -11.70
N ASP A 235 -4.90 18.46 -12.49
CA ASP A 235 -4.03 19.64 -12.49
C ASP A 235 -4.21 20.41 -11.16
N PRO A 236 -3.17 20.57 -10.33
CA PRO A 236 -3.24 21.39 -9.13
C PRO A 236 -3.65 22.83 -9.49
N SER A 237 -4.80 23.29 -9.00
CA SER A 237 -5.20 24.69 -9.15
C SER A 237 -4.13 25.58 -8.52
N SER A 238 -3.56 26.49 -9.31
CA SER A 238 -2.23 27.10 -9.15
C SER A 238 -1.99 27.98 -7.92
N GLU A 239 -2.92 28.10 -6.97
CA GLU A 239 -2.79 29.08 -5.87
C GLU A 239 -2.70 28.50 -4.45
N ASP A 240 -3.10 27.24 -4.20
CA ASP A 240 -3.23 26.72 -2.81
C ASP A 240 -2.69 25.29 -2.58
N VAL A 241 -1.87 24.74 -3.48
CA VAL A 241 -1.37 23.36 -3.30
C VAL A 241 -0.25 23.30 -2.27
N LEU A 242 -0.64 22.98 -1.03
CA LEU A 242 0.23 22.75 0.10
C LEU A 242 0.21 21.25 0.43
N LEU A 243 1.04 20.46 -0.24
CA LEU A 243 1.41 19.11 0.21
C LEU A 243 2.82 19.16 0.82
N PRO A 244 2.99 19.73 2.04
CA PRO A 244 4.30 20.03 2.61
C PRO A 244 5.15 18.78 2.90
N ASN A 245 4.51 17.62 3.01
CA ASN A 245 5.17 16.35 3.33
C ASN A 245 5.41 15.45 2.13
N LEU A 246 4.99 15.84 0.92
CA LEU A 246 5.07 14.99 -0.26
C LEU A 246 6.52 14.81 -0.71
N SER A 247 6.99 13.57 -0.65
CA SER A 247 8.34 13.17 -1.06
C SER A 247 8.34 12.37 -2.36
N THR A 248 7.21 11.76 -2.75
CA THR A 248 7.09 11.03 -4.00
C THR A 248 5.76 11.32 -4.69
N LEU A 249 5.82 11.61 -5.98
CA LEU A 249 4.69 11.87 -6.85
C LEU A 249 4.95 11.15 -8.17
N SER A 250 4.16 10.13 -8.46
CA SER A 250 4.29 9.32 -9.66
C SER A 250 2.93 9.21 -10.34
N GLY A 251 2.87 9.60 -11.60
CA GLY A 251 1.65 9.52 -12.41
C GLY A 251 1.84 10.19 -13.77
N SER A 252 0.94 9.88 -14.71
CA SER A 252 0.92 10.63 -15.97
C SER A 252 0.28 12.00 -15.73
N TRP A 253 0.79 13.01 -16.40
CA TRP A 253 0.25 14.36 -16.36
C TRP A 253 -0.38 14.70 -17.72
N PRO A 254 -1.45 15.50 -17.75
CA PRO A 254 -1.82 16.19 -18.97
C PRO A 254 -0.62 17.03 -19.44
N GLN A 255 -0.36 17.08 -20.76
CA GLN A 255 0.84 17.73 -21.35
C GLN A 255 1.05 19.21 -20.97
N ALA A 256 0.08 19.86 -20.30
CA ALA A 256 0.10 21.28 -19.95
C ALA A 256 0.63 21.60 -18.52
N SER A 257 0.86 20.62 -17.65
CA SER A 257 0.99 20.87 -16.19
C SER A 257 2.40 20.60 -15.61
N CYS A 258 3.42 20.41 -16.45
CA CYS A 258 4.80 20.07 -16.03
C CYS A 258 5.53 21.14 -15.18
N SER A 259 4.95 22.32 -14.94
CA SER A 259 5.63 23.47 -14.33
C SER A 259 5.45 23.63 -12.83
N ILE A 260 4.54 22.88 -12.18
CA ILE A 260 4.15 23.14 -10.78
C ILE A 260 4.96 22.30 -9.77
N PHE A 261 5.50 21.15 -10.16
CA PHE A 261 6.35 20.31 -9.31
C PHE A 261 7.73 20.06 -9.96
N PRO A 262 8.69 21.00 -9.85
CA PRO A 262 10.05 20.70 -10.25
C PRO A 262 10.65 19.71 -9.23
N SER A 263 11.05 18.52 -9.71
CA SER A 263 11.78 17.48 -8.98
C SER A 263 11.05 16.85 -7.78
N VAL A 264 10.06 16.01 -8.05
CA VAL A 264 9.74 14.89 -7.16
C VAL A 264 10.22 13.62 -7.87
N SER A 265 11.16 12.91 -7.24
CA SER A 265 11.92 11.78 -7.81
C SER A 265 11.22 10.44 -7.73
#